data_AF-A0A0G4HIX8-F1
#
_entry.id   AF-A0A0G4HIX8-F1
#
_cell.length_a   1.000
_cell.length_b   1.000
_cell.length_c   1.000
_cell.angle_alpha   90.00
_cell.angle_beta   90.00
_cell.angle_gamma   90.00
#
_symmetry.space_group_name_H-M   'P 1'
#
loop_
_entity.id
_entity.type
_entity.pdbx_description
1 polymer ?
#
loop_
_entity_poly.entity_id
_entity_poly.type
_entity_poly.pdbx_seq_one_letter_code
_entity_poly.pdbx_strand_id
1 'polypeptide(L)'
;MKEDPIKSAVQALLFDDTAAEERCRSFLVEKGLLLEVPLCGCKTDSDCHPITKVSDKPFFWRCRRKRCPRHGISVSERSGTIANGSPLSYAHFVMLAYKFLKGDTFSSVEAEGYVSGPTITRMFDLFRKIISADIQEIRKKDKIGGEGETVEGDESMFSKRKNNRGRRLRGGGWVVGAVERGTRKRVRLSVVKHRDQETLGEFMQKNVDGKSCYFSDEWAATEKPARRHFAYYDTVCHKKWFRDRQTDVHTNTIEATWRVVKAFVPRRRFGKDTLQQSLDECEWRREFDHNVWEAFWEAARRFTFRVIRRTPEVDAVVHEENLWKEAAREVVAEEKKQLREEERKATEEAKLFNEWKFAAEFVVNEEEELEKERDEKRKRAEDLHSDARRYPCGTVLEPAPLPPLSPSPPPQVKSTIESSAMTTITQVPKQLRETYREREKMRLADIGGEVIREVPEQLLNLIKQPKISPATLQTLPPAILSPPPPPTLSTPWSHLPPMQQPPSKVVLQTL
;
A
#
# COMPACT_ATOMS: atom_id res chain seq x y z
N MET A 1 39.30 -28.33 2.13
CA MET A 1 38.00 -27.76 2.56
C MET A 1 37.61 -26.71 1.54
N LYS A 2 36.42 -26.78 0.94
CA LYS A 2 35.96 -25.69 0.06
C LYS A 2 35.77 -24.44 0.93
N GLU A 3 36.34 -23.32 0.52
CA GLU A 3 36.23 -22.08 1.25
C GLU A 3 34.79 -21.56 1.21
N ASP A 4 34.32 -20.96 2.29
CA ASP A 4 32.96 -20.43 2.41
C ASP A 4 32.67 -19.42 1.27
N PRO A 5 31.61 -19.63 0.47
CA PRO A 5 31.27 -18.73 -0.64
C PRO A 5 30.96 -17.30 -0.17
N ILE A 6 30.43 -17.12 1.04
CA ILE A 6 30.15 -15.80 1.62
C ILE A 6 31.47 -15.11 1.97
N LYS A 7 32.39 -15.83 2.61
CA LYS A 7 33.74 -15.30 2.91
C LYS A 7 34.48 -14.90 1.63
N SER A 8 34.40 -15.74 0.60
CA SER A 8 34.96 -15.43 -0.72
C SER A 8 34.30 -14.19 -1.33
N ALA A 9 32.97 -14.05 -1.20
CA ALA A 9 32.29 -12.86 -1.69
C ALA A 9 32.72 -11.58 -0.94
N VAL A 10 32.89 -11.64 0.38
CA VAL A 10 33.42 -10.51 1.17
C VAL A 10 34.83 -10.14 0.68
N GLN A 11 35.71 -11.13 0.50
CA GLN A 11 37.08 -10.89 0.06
C GLN A 11 37.14 -10.23 -1.32
N ALA A 12 36.33 -10.71 -2.26
CA ALA A 12 36.25 -10.17 -3.61
C ALA A 12 35.70 -8.72 -3.62
N LEU A 13 34.71 -8.41 -2.78
CA LEU A 13 34.05 -7.09 -2.78
C LEU A 13 34.81 -6.02 -1.99
N LEU A 14 35.52 -6.40 -0.92
CA LEU A 14 36.21 -5.44 -0.05
C LEU A 14 37.69 -5.24 -0.41
N PHE A 15 38.33 -6.26 -1.01
CA PHE A 15 39.76 -6.25 -1.29
C PHE A 15 40.09 -6.44 -2.78
N ASP A 16 39.08 -6.41 -3.66
CA ASP A 16 39.23 -6.65 -5.11
C ASP A 16 39.99 -7.97 -5.43
N ASP A 17 39.83 -8.99 -4.57
CA ASP A 17 40.51 -10.27 -4.71
C ASP A 17 39.92 -11.07 -5.89
N THR A 18 40.66 -11.07 -7.01
CA THR A 18 40.31 -11.81 -8.23
C THR A 18 40.23 -13.33 -8.02
N ALA A 19 41.02 -13.89 -7.12
CA ALA A 19 40.95 -15.32 -6.80
C ALA A 19 39.68 -15.62 -6.00
N ALA A 20 39.25 -14.71 -5.13
CA ALA A 20 37.98 -14.82 -4.42
C ALA A 20 36.77 -14.71 -5.35
N GLU A 21 36.82 -13.84 -6.36
CA GLU A 21 35.79 -13.75 -7.39
C GLU A 21 35.68 -15.07 -8.19
N GLU A 22 36.80 -15.72 -8.54
CA GLU A 22 36.78 -17.03 -9.20
C GLU A 22 36.26 -18.15 -8.28
N ARG A 23 36.49 -18.06 -6.95
CA ARG A 23 35.86 -18.97 -5.98
C ARG A 23 34.33 -18.80 -5.97
N CYS A 24 33.83 -17.56 -6.04
CA CYS A 24 32.38 -17.31 -6.19
C CYS A 24 31.83 -17.85 -7.52
N ARG A 25 32.57 -17.72 -8.62
CA ARG A 25 32.20 -18.34 -9.91
C ARG A 25 32.13 -19.86 -9.80
N SER A 26 33.15 -20.48 -9.21
CA SER A 26 33.23 -21.94 -9.02
C SER A 26 32.08 -22.46 -8.16
N PHE A 27 31.69 -21.72 -7.12
CA PHE A 27 30.50 -22.03 -6.32
C PHE A 27 29.21 -22.02 -7.17
N LEU A 28 29.02 -21.04 -8.06
CA LEU A 28 27.85 -21.00 -8.93
C LEU A 28 27.86 -22.11 -9.99
N VAL A 29 29.04 -22.53 -10.47
CA VAL A 29 29.19 -23.72 -11.32
C VAL A 29 28.77 -24.98 -10.57
N GLU A 30 29.23 -25.14 -9.33
CA GLU A 30 28.86 -26.26 -8.46
C GLU A 30 27.34 -26.32 -8.20
N LYS A 31 26.68 -25.17 -8.02
CA LYS A 31 25.21 -25.11 -7.90
C LYS A 31 24.46 -25.30 -9.22
N GLY A 32 25.17 -25.53 -10.33
CA GLY A 32 24.56 -25.71 -11.65
C GLY A 32 23.93 -24.44 -12.24
N LEU A 33 24.33 -23.27 -11.73
CA LEU A 33 23.86 -21.98 -12.23
C LEU A 33 24.75 -21.38 -13.31
N LEU A 34 25.97 -21.88 -13.44
CA LEU A 34 26.89 -21.56 -14.52
C LEU A 34 27.42 -22.86 -15.12
N LEU A 35 27.80 -22.81 -16.39
CA LEU A 35 28.54 -23.91 -17.02
C LEU A 35 30.03 -23.75 -16.70
N GLU A 36 30.69 -24.83 -16.33
CA GLU A 36 32.14 -24.85 -16.14
C GLU A 36 32.84 -24.39 -17.44
N VAL A 37 32.44 -25.01 -18.55
CA VAL A 37 32.81 -24.63 -19.91
C VAL A 37 31.55 -24.56 -20.77
N PRO A 38 31.18 -23.37 -21.31
CA PRO A 38 30.05 -23.24 -22.22
C PRO A 38 30.25 -24.07 -23.50
N LEU A 39 29.13 -24.50 -24.08
CA LEU A 39 29.10 -25.20 -25.37
C LEU A 39 28.81 -24.23 -26.52
N CYS A 40 29.27 -24.58 -27.72
CA CYS A 40 29.13 -23.75 -28.92
C CYS A 40 27.66 -23.52 -29.36
N GLY A 41 26.75 -24.42 -29.03
CA GLY A 41 25.36 -24.46 -29.52
C GLY A 41 25.22 -24.68 -31.04
N CYS A 42 26.15 -25.40 -31.68
CA CYS A 42 26.01 -25.81 -33.09
C CYS A 42 25.19 -27.11 -33.18
N LYS A 43 24.21 -27.19 -34.10
CA LYS A 43 23.37 -28.38 -34.31
C LYS A 43 23.94 -29.39 -35.32
N THR A 44 25.22 -29.25 -35.68
CA THR A 44 25.81 -29.91 -36.85
C THR A 44 26.70 -31.12 -36.53
N ASP A 45 27.13 -31.27 -35.28
CA ASP A 45 27.85 -32.47 -34.81
C ASP A 45 26.93 -33.22 -33.83
N SER A 46 27.07 -34.54 -33.77
CA SER A 46 26.31 -35.45 -32.89
C SER A 46 26.40 -35.06 -31.41
N ASP A 47 27.44 -34.32 -31.03
CA ASP A 47 27.55 -33.60 -29.77
C ASP A 47 28.16 -32.22 -30.01
N CYS A 48 27.51 -31.19 -29.46
CA CYS A 48 28.04 -29.84 -29.47
C CYS A 48 29.36 -29.75 -28.68
N HIS A 49 30.38 -29.07 -29.20
CA HIS A 49 31.71 -29.03 -28.57
C HIS A 49 31.90 -27.83 -27.62
N PRO A 50 32.87 -27.91 -26.67
CA PRO A 50 33.23 -26.81 -25.78
C PRO A 50 33.83 -25.62 -26.55
N ILE A 51 33.71 -24.43 -25.97
CA ILE A 51 34.35 -23.20 -26.50
C ILE A 51 35.45 -22.71 -25.54
N THR A 52 36.25 -21.73 -25.98
CA THR A 52 37.41 -21.23 -25.21
C THR A 52 37.19 -19.84 -24.66
N LYS A 53 37.61 -19.56 -23.42
CA LYS A 53 37.52 -18.24 -22.79
C LYS A 53 38.29 -17.20 -23.60
N VAL A 54 37.76 -15.98 -23.66
CA VAL A 54 38.34 -14.84 -24.37
C VAL A 54 39.18 -14.03 -23.39
N SER A 55 40.47 -13.84 -23.68
CA SER A 55 41.45 -13.24 -22.77
C SER A 55 41.10 -11.80 -22.38
N ASP A 56 40.62 -11.02 -23.34
CA ASP A 56 40.26 -9.60 -23.21
C ASP A 56 38.84 -9.39 -22.65
N LYS A 57 38.04 -10.44 -22.51
CA LYS A 57 36.62 -10.35 -22.11
C LYS A 57 36.26 -11.44 -21.09
N PRO A 58 36.24 -11.11 -19.77
CA PRO A 58 36.26 -12.11 -18.70
C PRO A 58 35.06 -13.07 -18.67
N PHE A 59 33.92 -12.68 -19.23
CA PHE A 59 32.69 -13.49 -19.25
C PHE A 59 32.37 -14.09 -20.63
N PHE A 60 33.24 -13.92 -21.62
CA PHE A 60 32.97 -14.33 -23.00
C PHE A 60 33.83 -15.52 -23.40
N TRP A 61 33.20 -16.41 -24.15
CA TRP A 61 33.80 -17.61 -24.69
C TRP A 61 33.60 -17.62 -26.20
N ARG A 62 34.60 -18.05 -26.97
CA ARG A 62 34.58 -18.03 -28.44
C ARG A 62 34.76 -19.41 -29.03
N CYS A 63 33.97 -19.73 -30.05
CA CYS A 63 34.19 -20.91 -30.86
C CYS A 63 35.40 -20.70 -31.78
N ARG A 64 36.43 -21.54 -31.63
CA ARG A 64 37.65 -21.52 -32.47
C ARG A 64 37.71 -22.66 -33.49
N ARG A 65 36.72 -23.56 -33.52
CA ARG A 65 36.69 -24.71 -34.45
C ARG A 65 36.37 -24.23 -35.86
N LYS A 66 37.33 -24.31 -36.78
CA LYS A 66 37.21 -23.77 -38.16
C LYS A 66 36.05 -24.37 -38.95
N ARG A 67 35.75 -25.66 -38.75
CA ARG A 67 34.67 -26.39 -39.45
C ARG A 67 33.29 -26.22 -38.79
N CYS A 68 33.21 -25.50 -37.67
CA CYS A 68 31.94 -25.26 -37.00
C CYS A 68 31.20 -24.10 -37.70
N PRO A 69 29.89 -24.21 -37.98
CA PRO A 69 29.11 -23.11 -38.56
C PRO A 69 29.03 -21.88 -37.65
N ARG A 70 29.38 -22.04 -36.37
CA ARG A 70 29.44 -20.97 -35.38
C ARG A 70 30.88 -20.51 -35.09
N HIS A 71 31.82 -20.81 -35.99
CA HIS A 71 33.20 -20.34 -35.88
C HIS A 71 33.25 -18.81 -35.67
N GLY A 72 34.09 -18.35 -34.75
CA GLY A 72 34.25 -16.93 -34.44
C GLY A 72 33.15 -16.33 -33.57
N ILE A 73 32.00 -17.01 -33.39
CA ILE A 73 30.92 -16.53 -32.53
C ILE A 73 31.36 -16.57 -31.07
N SER A 74 31.12 -15.46 -30.38
CA SER A 74 31.32 -15.32 -28.94
C SER A 74 30.00 -15.44 -28.19
N VAL A 75 30.00 -16.19 -27.08
CA VAL A 75 28.86 -16.41 -26.20
C VAL A 75 29.27 -15.99 -24.79
N SER A 76 28.39 -15.28 -24.07
CA SER A 76 28.63 -14.97 -22.66
C SER A 76 28.28 -16.19 -21.80
N GLU A 77 29.15 -16.55 -20.86
CA GLU A 77 28.86 -17.61 -19.88
C GLU A 77 27.68 -17.26 -18.95
N ARG A 78 27.32 -15.97 -18.90
CA ARG A 78 26.17 -15.48 -18.13
C ARG A 78 24.85 -15.67 -18.86
N SER A 79 24.88 -15.95 -20.17
CA SER A 79 23.66 -16.04 -20.97
C SER A 79 22.79 -17.21 -20.53
N GLY A 80 21.51 -16.95 -20.25
CA GLY A 80 20.59 -17.99 -19.75
C GLY A 80 20.86 -18.45 -18.32
N THR A 81 21.55 -17.63 -17.52
CA THR A 81 21.85 -17.93 -16.10
C THR A 81 21.29 -16.83 -15.18
N ILE A 82 21.48 -17.00 -13.86
CA ILE A 82 21.16 -15.97 -12.86
C ILE A 82 21.88 -14.63 -13.12
N ALA A 83 23.04 -14.68 -13.79
CA ALA A 83 23.86 -13.52 -14.11
C ALA A 83 23.52 -12.86 -15.45
N ASN A 84 22.50 -13.34 -16.16
CA ASN A 84 22.21 -12.92 -17.52
C ASN A 84 21.96 -11.41 -17.65
N GLY A 85 22.72 -10.76 -18.53
CA GLY A 85 22.60 -9.33 -18.83
C GLY A 85 22.94 -8.39 -17.66
N SER A 86 23.51 -8.90 -16.57
CA SER A 86 23.89 -8.12 -15.39
C SER A 86 25.36 -7.70 -15.46
N PRO A 87 25.72 -6.45 -15.10
CA PRO A 87 27.11 -6.02 -14.96
C PRO A 87 27.75 -6.48 -13.65
N LEU A 88 26.97 -7.04 -12.70
CA LEU A 88 27.44 -7.42 -11.37
C LEU A 88 28.47 -8.55 -11.40
N SER A 89 29.44 -8.52 -10.49
CA SER A 89 30.37 -9.64 -10.26
C SER A 89 29.65 -10.83 -9.63
N TYR A 90 30.22 -12.04 -9.69
CA TYR A 90 29.68 -13.24 -9.04
C TYR A 90 29.64 -13.09 -7.52
N ALA A 91 30.63 -12.43 -6.92
CA ALA A 91 30.61 -12.09 -5.50
C ALA A 91 29.38 -11.25 -5.12
N HIS A 92 28.98 -10.28 -5.94
CA HIS A 92 27.75 -9.52 -5.71
C HIS A 92 26.51 -10.40 -5.70
N PHE A 93 26.40 -11.40 -6.60
CA PHE A 93 25.26 -12.31 -6.61
C PHE A 93 25.18 -13.14 -5.33
N VAL A 94 26.31 -13.72 -4.90
CA VAL A 94 26.39 -14.52 -3.67
C VAL A 94 26.08 -13.67 -2.44
N MET A 95 26.68 -12.47 -2.35
CA MET A 95 26.47 -11.55 -1.23
C MET A 95 25.02 -11.08 -1.14
N LEU A 96 24.44 -10.62 -2.26
CA LEU A 96 23.05 -10.16 -2.28
C LEU A 96 22.07 -11.29 -1.98
N ALA A 97 22.33 -12.52 -2.46
CA ALA A 97 21.53 -13.68 -2.09
C ALA A 97 21.63 -13.97 -0.58
N TYR A 98 22.83 -13.91 0.00
CA TYR A 98 23.02 -14.08 1.44
C TYR A 98 22.25 -13.06 2.26
N LYS A 99 22.40 -11.76 1.94
CA LYS A 99 21.68 -10.67 2.61
C LYS A 99 20.17 -10.82 2.50
N PHE A 100 19.69 -11.16 1.29
CA PHE A 100 18.28 -11.42 1.05
C PHE A 100 17.76 -12.58 1.90
N LEU A 101 18.44 -13.73 1.86
CA LEU A 101 18.00 -14.96 2.55
C LEU A 101 18.14 -14.85 4.08
N LYS A 102 19.11 -14.08 4.58
CA LYS A 102 19.21 -13.74 6.00
C LYS A 102 18.04 -12.86 6.49
N GLY A 103 17.40 -12.13 5.58
CA GLY A 103 16.30 -11.22 5.90
C GLY A 103 16.75 -9.81 6.24
N ASP A 104 17.95 -9.41 5.80
CA ASP A 104 18.46 -8.06 6.03
C ASP A 104 17.55 -7.02 5.38
N THR A 105 17.33 -5.90 6.08
CA THR A 105 16.44 -4.85 5.57
C THR A 105 17.07 -4.14 4.38
N PHE A 106 16.24 -3.61 3.48
CA PHE A 106 16.73 -2.86 2.30
C PHE A 106 17.70 -1.74 2.70
N SER A 107 17.36 -0.95 3.73
CA SER A 107 18.20 0.14 4.22
C SER A 107 19.53 -0.35 4.79
N SER A 108 19.56 -1.53 5.42
CA SER A 108 20.81 -2.13 5.90
C SER A 108 21.72 -2.50 4.72
N VAL A 109 21.18 -3.15 3.69
CA VAL A 109 21.97 -3.57 2.52
C VAL A 109 22.42 -2.37 1.70
N GLU A 110 21.59 -1.33 1.61
CA GLU A 110 21.94 -0.08 0.95
C GLU A 110 23.05 0.69 1.69
N ALA A 111 23.01 0.70 3.03
CA ALA A 111 24.04 1.33 3.84
C ALA A 111 25.42 0.66 3.73
N GLU A 112 25.48 -0.63 3.40
CA GLU A 112 26.75 -1.34 3.13
C GLU A 112 27.41 -0.91 1.81
N GLY A 113 26.66 -0.28 0.90
CA GLY A 113 27.24 0.40 -0.26
C GLY A 113 27.81 -0.49 -1.38
N TYR A 114 27.66 -1.83 -1.33
CA TYR A 114 28.16 -2.70 -2.40
C TYR A 114 27.55 -2.40 -3.77
N VAL A 115 26.27 -2.00 -3.81
CA VAL A 115 25.51 -1.73 -5.04
C VAL A 115 24.47 -0.64 -4.80
N SER A 116 24.00 -0.02 -5.88
CA SER A 116 22.94 0.99 -5.82
C SER A 116 21.57 0.42 -5.39
N GLY A 117 20.75 1.22 -4.72
CA GLY A 117 19.39 0.85 -4.30
C GLY A 117 18.49 0.26 -5.40
N PRO A 118 18.48 0.82 -6.65
CA PRO A 118 17.77 0.21 -7.78
C PRO A 118 18.27 -1.20 -8.10
N THR A 119 19.57 -1.44 -7.99
CA THR A 119 20.18 -2.75 -8.21
C THR A 119 19.76 -3.75 -7.13
N ILE A 120 19.77 -3.35 -5.86
CA ILE A 120 19.27 -4.18 -4.74
C ILE A 120 17.83 -4.57 -5.00
N THR A 121 16.98 -3.60 -5.38
CA THR A 121 15.57 -3.85 -5.68
C THR A 121 15.41 -4.88 -6.81
N ARG A 122 16.12 -4.68 -7.92
CA ARG A 122 16.11 -5.61 -9.07
C ARG A 122 16.52 -7.03 -8.68
N MET A 123 17.59 -7.15 -7.88
CA MET A 123 18.10 -8.45 -7.44
C MET A 123 17.15 -9.15 -6.46
N PHE A 124 16.63 -8.42 -5.48
CA PHE A 124 15.67 -8.98 -4.52
C PHE A 124 14.35 -9.38 -5.21
N ASP A 125 13.91 -8.65 -6.23
CA ASP A 125 12.76 -9.03 -7.04
C ASP A 125 13.04 -10.27 -7.92
N LEU A 126 14.26 -10.42 -8.44
CA LEU A 126 14.68 -11.66 -9.11
C LEU A 126 14.64 -12.85 -8.15
N PHE A 127 15.22 -12.71 -6.95
CA PHE A 127 15.22 -13.79 -5.95
C PHE A 127 13.82 -14.18 -5.51
N ARG A 128 12.91 -13.21 -5.29
CA ARG A 128 11.50 -13.49 -5.03
C ARG A 128 10.80 -14.20 -6.19
N LYS A 129 11.13 -13.86 -7.45
CA LYS A 129 10.57 -14.56 -8.61
C LYS A 129 11.02 -16.02 -8.68
N ILE A 130 12.30 -16.29 -8.36
CA ILE A 130 12.83 -17.65 -8.27
C ILE A 130 12.07 -18.44 -7.20
N ILE A 131 11.98 -17.89 -5.99
CA ILE A 131 11.27 -18.51 -4.86
C ILE A 131 9.78 -18.72 -5.18
N SER A 132 9.13 -17.72 -5.77
CA SER A 132 7.73 -17.80 -6.16
C SER A 132 7.50 -18.89 -7.20
N ALA A 133 8.35 -19.01 -8.22
CA ALA A 133 8.24 -20.11 -9.18
C ALA A 133 8.40 -21.48 -8.52
N ASP A 134 9.37 -21.62 -7.61
CA ASP A 134 9.62 -22.89 -6.92
C ASP A 134 8.46 -23.32 -6.01
N ILE A 135 7.96 -22.42 -5.18
CA ILE A 135 6.84 -22.75 -4.28
C ILE A 135 5.55 -23.08 -5.05
N GLN A 136 5.31 -22.44 -6.20
CA GLN A 136 4.16 -22.78 -7.05
C GLN A 136 4.27 -24.19 -7.63
N GLU A 137 5.47 -24.66 -7.97
CA GLU A 137 5.68 -26.05 -8.40
C GLU A 137 5.49 -27.05 -7.26
N ILE A 138 5.90 -26.68 -6.04
CA ILE A 138 5.66 -27.50 -4.83
C ILE A 138 4.15 -27.60 -4.58
N ARG A 139 3.40 -26.49 -4.61
CA ARG A 139 1.94 -26.46 -4.42
C ARG A 139 1.17 -27.37 -5.39
N LYS A 140 1.67 -27.56 -6.61
CA LYS A 140 1.03 -28.45 -7.60
C LYS A 140 1.13 -29.93 -7.21
N LYS A 141 2.19 -30.29 -6.48
CA LYS A 141 2.51 -31.67 -6.13
C LYS A 141 2.11 -32.02 -4.69
N ASP A 142 2.05 -31.02 -3.82
CA ASP A 142 1.90 -31.22 -2.38
C ASP A 142 0.92 -30.22 -1.75
N LYS A 143 -0.12 -30.77 -1.12
CA LYS A 143 -1.11 -30.02 -0.32
C LYS A 143 -0.71 -30.06 1.15
N ILE A 144 -1.17 -29.07 1.91
CA ILE A 144 -1.01 -29.10 3.37
C ILE A 144 -2.12 -29.93 4.02
N GLY A 145 -1.87 -30.37 5.25
CA GLY A 145 -2.72 -31.28 5.99
C GLY A 145 -2.51 -32.73 5.58
N GLY A 146 -3.58 -33.52 5.68
CA GLY A 146 -3.58 -34.96 5.49
C GLY A 146 -4.33 -35.67 6.61
N GLU A 147 -4.35 -37.00 6.52
CA GLU A 147 -5.01 -37.84 7.51
C GLU A 147 -4.36 -37.67 8.89
N GLY A 148 -5.17 -37.33 9.89
CA GLY A 148 -4.71 -37.04 11.25
C GLY A 148 -4.12 -35.64 11.46
N GLU A 149 -4.05 -34.80 10.43
CA GLU A 149 -3.55 -33.43 10.52
C GLU A 149 -4.69 -32.41 10.61
N THR A 150 -4.47 -31.38 11.45
CA THR A 150 -5.41 -30.27 11.61
C THR A 150 -4.92 -29.03 10.87
N VAL A 151 -5.79 -28.46 10.04
CA VAL A 151 -5.54 -27.24 9.27
C VAL A 151 -6.54 -26.16 9.69
N GLU A 152 -6.03 -24.99 10.06
CA GLU A 152 -6.85 -23.80 10.30
C GLU A 152 -6.81 -22.89 9.08
N GLY A 153 -7.96 -22.38 8.63
CA GLY A 153 -8.01 -21.39 7.55
C GLY A 153 -8.86 -20.17 7.90
N ASP A 154 -8.46 -19.04 7.33
CA ASP A 154 -9.02 -17.72 7.61
C ASP A 154 -8.70 -16.75 6.45
N GLU A 155 -9.36 -15.59 6.42
CA GLU A 155 -9.09 -14.50 5.50
C GLU A 155 -8.55 -13.26 6.21
N SER A 156 -7.55 -12.63 5.60
CA SER A 156 -6.96 -11.40 6.13
C SER A 156 -6.83 -10.32 5.09
N MET A 157 -7.22 -9.11 5.46
CA MET A 157 -7.07 -7.94 4.61
C MET A 157 -5.67 -7.32 4.76
N PHE A 158 -4.94 -7.22 3.65
CA PHE A 158 -3.65 -6.53 3.53
C PHE A 158 -3.86 -5.14 2.94
N SER A 159 -4.14 -4.16 3.81
CA SER A 159 -4.41 -2.76 3.44
C SER A 159 -3.39 -1.80 4.04
N LYS A 160 -3.13 -0.70 3.32
CA LYS A 160 -2.36 0.44 3.82
C LYS A 160 -3.31 1.38 4.57
N ARG A 161 -2.91 1.90 5.74
CA ARG A 161 -3.57 3.06 6.37
C ARG A 161 -3.03 4.34 5.74
N LYS A 162 -3.86 5.37 5.54
CA LYS A 162 -3.34 6.69 5.15
C LYS A 162 -2.35 7.13 6.24
N ASN A 163 -1.13 7.54 5.89
CA ASN A 163 -0.12 8.09 6.81
C ASN A 163 0.13 7.32 8.14
N ASN A 164 0.00 5.99 8.15
CA ASN A 164 0.05 5.17 9.38
C ASN A 164 -0.97 5.57 10.49
N ARG A 165 -1.92 6.49 10.22
CA ARG A 165 -2.94 7.00 11.15
C ARG A 165 -4.32 7.10 10.45
N GLY A 166 -5.40 6.72 11.13
CA GLY A 166 -6.77 6.85 10.59
C GLY A 166 -7.23 5.71 9.67
N ARG A 167 -8.25 6.01 8.82
CA ARG A 167 -9.03 5.05 8.03
C ARG A 167 -8.15 4.18 7.13
N ARG A 168 -8.45 2.87 7.08
CA ARG A 168 -7.87 1.95 6.09
C ARG A 168 -8.23 2.45 4.69
N LEU A 169 -7.24 2.60 3.80
CA LEU A 169 -7.50 3.01 2.42
C LEU A 169 -8.27 1.90 1.71
N ARG A 170 -9.34 2.25 0.98
CA ARG A 170 -10.03 1.34 0.07
C ARG A 170 -9.04 0.95 -1.04
N GLY A 171 -8.81 -0.35 -1.25
CA GLY A 171 -7.80 -0.87 -2.18
C GLY A 171 -6.81 -1.89 -1.59
N GLY A 172 -7.04 -2.40 -0.37
CA GLY A 172 -6.25 -3.52 0.17
C GLY A 172 -6.54 -4.83 -0.56
N GLY A 173 -5.53 -5.70 -0.66
CA GLY A 173 -5.71 -7.06 -1.18
C GLY A 173 -6.26 -7.98 -0.10
N TRP A 174 -7.31 -8.74 -0.41
CA TRP A 174 -7.73 -9.85 0.43
C TRP A 174 -6.77 -11.01 0.23
N VAL A 175 -6.41 -11.68 1.32
CA VAL A 175 -5.57 -12.87 1.30
C VAL A 175 -6.31 -13.96 2.04
N VAL A 176 -6.47 -15.11 1.40
CA VAL A 176 -6.96 -16.34 2.03
C VAL A 176 -5.73 -17.14 2.44
N GLY A 177 -5.76 -17.70 3.65
CA GLY A 177 -4.67 -18.48 4.19
C GLY A 177 -5.15 -19.75 4.87
N ALA A 178 -4.28 -20.75 4.86
CA ALA A 178 -4.44 -21.95 5.66
C ALA A 178 -3.09 -22.33 6.31
N VAL A 179 -3.12 -22.88 7.52
CA VAL A 179 -1.94 -23.29 8.30
C VAL A 179 -2.16 -24.61 9.00
N GLU A 180 -1.16 -25.47 8.98
CA GLU A 180 -1.14 -26.70 9.80
C GLU A 180 -0.87 -26.34 11.27
N ARG A 181 -1.63 -26.91 12.21
CA ARG A 181 -1.38 -26.75 13.66
C ARG A 181 -0.12 -27.48 14.13
N GLY A 182 0.25 -28.56 13.44
CA GLY A 182 1.33 -29.48 13.83
C GLY A 182 2.72 -28.83 13.83
N THR A 183 3.75 -29.67 13.98
CA THR A 183 5.14 -29.22 14.13
C THR A 183 5.70 -28.54 12.88
N ARG A 184 5.25 -28.92 11.68
CA ARG A 184 5.74 -28.37 10.42
C ARG A 184 5.23 -26.96 10.13
N LYS A 185 4.09 -26.56 10.71
CA LYS A 185 3.46 -25.22 10.56
C LYS A 185 3.45 -24.68 9.13
N ARG A 186 3.28 -25.56 8.13
CA ARG A 186 3.25 -25.16 6.73
C ARG A 186 2.05 -24.28 6.49
N VAL A 187 2.21 -23.34 5.56
CA VAL A 187 1.17 -22.38 5.22
C VAL A 187 0.88 -22.43 3.72
N ARG A 188 -0.34 -22.04 3.37
CA ARG A 188 -0.72 -21.73 1.99
C ARG A 188 -1.36 -20.36 1.99
N LEU A 189 -0.88 -19.46 1.13
CA LEU A 189 -1.31 -18.05 1.12
C LEU A 189 -1.64 -17.60 -0.31
N SER A 190 -2.84 -17.06 -0.54
CA SER A 190 -3.26 -16.59 -1.87
C SER A 190 -3.98 -15.25 -1.81
N VAL A 191 -3.55 -14.30 -2.63
CA VAL A 191 -4.26 -13.05 -2.87
C VAL A 191 -5.52 -13.34 -3.67
N VAL A 192 -6.66 -12.85 -3.20
CA VAL A 192 -7.96 -13.00 -3.85
C VAL A 192 -8.61 -11.64 -4.08
N LYS A 193 -9.41 -11.53 -5.14
CA LYS A 193 -10.19 -10.32 -5.42
C LYS A 193 -11.48 -10.28 -4.59
N HIS A 194 -12.12 -11.43 -4.42
CA HIS A 194 -13.38 -11.62 -3.72
C HIS A 194 -13.24 -12.73 -2.68
N ARG A 195 -14.10 -12.71 -1.66
CA ARG A 195 -14.19 -13.71 -0.57
C ARG A 195 -15.50 -14.49 -0.63
N ASP A 196 -15.95 -14.74 -1.85
CA ASP A 196 -17.14 -15.54 -2.10
C ASP A 196 -16.87 -17.03 -1.93
N GLN A 197 -17.95 -17.80 -1.89
CA GLN A 197 -17.92 -19.23 -1.60
C GLN A 197 -17.12 -20.03 -2.63
N GLU A 198 -17.17 -19.59 -3.89
CA GLU A 198 -16.45 -20.23 -5.00
C GLU A 198 -14.94 -20.05 -4.84
N THR A 199 -14.49 -18.81 -4.66
CA THR A 199 -13.07 -18.48 -4.49
C THR A 199 -12.45 -19.21 -3.29
N LEU A 200 -13.18 -19.27 -2.17
CA LEU A 200 -12.73 -19.96 -0.96
C LEU A 200 -12.70 -21.49 -1.15
N GLY A 201 -13.71 -22.04 -1.83
CA GLY A 201 -13.76 -23.46 -2.16
C GLY A 201 -12.62 -23.88 -3.08
N GLU A 202 -12.33 -23.11 -4.13
CA GLU A 202 -11.18 -23.36 -5.02
C GLU A 202 -9.85 -23.33 -4.26
N PHE A 203 -9.68 -22.35 -3.36
CA PHE A 203 -8.50 -22.27 -2.53
C PHE A 203 -8.34 -23.51 -1.65
N MET A 204 -9.39 -23.93 -0.93
CA MET A 204 -9.37 -25.13 -0.08
C MET A 204 -9.03 -26.38 -0.89
N GLN A 205 -9.73 -26.61 -2.00
CA GLN A 205 -9.52 -27.78 -2.84
C GLN A 205 -8.11 -27.86 -3.43
N LYS A 206 -7.56 -26.71 -3.85
CA LYS A 206 -6.24 -26.65 -4.45
C LYS A 206 -5.12 -26.85 -3.43
N ASN A 207 -5.28 -26.33 -2.23
CA ASN A 207 -4.16 -26.15 -1.29
C ASN A 207 -4.18 -27.11 -0.09
N VAL A 208 -5.34 -27.67 0.27
CA VAL A 208 -5.50 -28.49 1.48
C VAL A 208 -6.01 -29.88 1.12
N ASP A 209 -5.41 -30.91 1.71
CA ASP A 209 -5.85 -32.29 1.54
C ASP A 209 -7.25 -32.46 2.16
N GLY A 210 -8.18 -33.08 1.42
CA GLY A 210 -9.55 -33.34 1.87
C GLY A 210 -9.63 -34.31 3.07
N LYS A 211 -8.60 -35.10 3.33
CA LYS A 211 -8.54 -35.98 4.51
C LYS A 211 -8.24 -35.26 5.82
N SER A 212 -7.97 -33.95 5.78
CA SER A 212 -7.61 -33.16 6.95
C SER A 212 -8.82 -32.86 7.85
N CYS A 213 -8.54 -32.59 9.12
CA CYS A 213 -9.46 -31.89 10.01
C CYS A 213 -9.34 -30.38 9.76
N TYR A 214 -10.36 -29.76 9.17
CA TYR A 214 -10.31 -28.33 8.81
C TYR A 214 -11.12 -27.47 9.77
N PHE A 215 -10.53 -26.40 10.29
CA PHE A 215 -11.18 -25.43 11.16
C PHE A 215 -11.18 -24.04 10.54
N SER A 216 -12.31 -23.34 10.65
CA SER A 216 -12.41 -21.93 10.26
C SER A 216 -13.27 -21.14 11.24
N ASP A 217 -13.28 -19.83 11.07
CA ASP A 217 -14.28 -18.97 11.71
C ASP A 217 -15.68 -19.23 11.10
N GLU A 218 -16.73 -18.81 11.81
CA GLU A 218 -18.13 -18.85 11.35
C GLU A 218 -18.37 -17.85 10.19
N TRP A 219 -17.93 -18.22 8.99
CA TRP A 219 -18.22 -17.48 7.77
C TRP A 219 -19.11 -18.30 6.83
N ALA A 220 -20.27 -17.76 6.45
CA ALA A 220 -21.24 -18.51 5.63
C ALA A 220 -20.68 -19.01 4.29
N ALA A 221 -19.69 -18.29 3.73
CA ALA A 221 -19.05 -18.69 2.48
C ALA A 221 -17.97 -19.78 2.63
N THR A 222 -17.48 -20.07 3.85
CA THR A 222 -16.53 -21.17 4.09
C THR A 222 -17.25 -22.48 4.38
N GLU A 223 -18.42 -22.43 5.02
CA GLU A 223 -19.11 -23.62 5.53
C GLU A 223 -19.45 -24.65 4.43
N LYS A 224 -20.21 -24.23 3.42
CA LYS A 224 -20.65 -25.14 2.34
C LYS A 224 -19.48 -25.81 1.60
N PRO A 225 -18.43 -25.09 1.14
CA PRO A 225 -17.32 -25.73 0.45
C PRO A 225 -16.48 -26.60 1.39
N ALA A 226 -16.28 -26.19 2.64
CA ALA A 226 -15.49 -26.96 3.60
C ALA A 226 -16.17 -28.30 3.94
N ARG A 227 -17.48 -28.30 4.25
CA ARG A 227 -18.25 -29.52 4.51
C ARG A 227 -18.27 -30.50 3.33
N ARG A 228 -18.09 -30.02 2.11
CA ARG A 228 -18.06 -30.86 0.90
C ARG A 228 -16.69 -31.49 0.64
N HIS A 229 -15.62 -30.80 1.03
CA HIS A 229 -14.25 -31.19 0.66
C HIS A 229 -13.52 -31.93 1.78
N PHE A 230 -13.79 -31.59 3.05
CA PHE A 230 -13.04 -32.13 4.18
C PHE A 230 -13.75 -33.28 4.89
N ALA A 231 -12.97 -34.27 5.32
CA ALA A 231 -13.45 -35.40 6.11
C ALA A 231 -14.02 -34.97 7.46
N TYR A 232 -13.40 -33.96 8.08
CA TYR A 232 -13.92 -33.31 9.28
C TYR A 232 -13.85 -31.79 9.13
N TYR A 233 -14.95 -31.12 9.45
CA TYR A 233 -15.05 -29.67 9.42
C TYR A 233 -15.78 -29.16 10.66
N ASP A 234 -15.19 -28.17 11.32
CA ASP A 234 -15.81 -27.49 12.46
C ASP A 234 -15.49 -25.98 12.45
N THR A 235 -16.30 -25.21 13.16
CA THR A 235 -16.24 -23.74 13.18
C THR A 235 -16.12 -23.16 14.58
N VAL A 236 -15.42 -22.04 14.70
CA VAL A 236 -15.31 -21.29 15.96
C VAL A 236 -16.27 -20.11 15.97
N CYS A 237 -17.18 -20.09 16.96
CA CYS A 237 -18.06 -18.96 17.21
C CYS A 237 -17.39 -17.90 18.10
N HIS A 238 -16.71 -16.91 17.50
CA HIS A 238 -16.04 -15.82 18.23
C HIS A 238 -16.98 -14.90 19.03
N LYS A 239 -18.30 -15.02 18.87
CA LYS A 239 -19.29 -14.28 19.67
C LYS A 239 -19.52 -14.88 21.05
N LYS A 240 -19.25 -16.17 21.24
CA LYS A 240 -19.59 -16.91 22.47
C LYS A 240 -18.35 -17.37 23.25
N TRP A 241 -17.27 -17.76 22.57
CA TRP A 241 -16.10 -18.37 23.24
C TRP A 241 -14.79 -18.03 22.54
N PHE A 242 -13.73 -17.72 23.31
CA PHE A 242 -12.35 -17.56 22.82
C PHE A 242 -11.65 -18.93 22.57
N ARG A 243 -12.21 -19.98 23.17
CA ARG A 243 -11.86 -21.40 23.01
C ARG A 243 -13.12 -22.19 23.39
N ASP A 244 -13.63 -23.03 22.51
CA ASP A 244 -14.75 -23.90 22.88
C ASP A 244 -14.26 -24.92 23.93
N ARG A 245 -14.79 -24.85 25.15
CA ARG A 245 -14.39 -25.72 26.27
C ARG A 245 -14.83 -27.17 26.10
N GLN A 246 -15.76 -27.45 25.19
CA GLN A 246 -16.30 -28.79 24.95
C GLN A 246 -15.65 -29.47 23.73
N THR A 247 -15.30 -28.70 22.69
CA THR A 247 -14.75 -29.25 21.43
C THR A 247 -13.26 -28.98 21.21
N ASP A 248 -12.64 -28.07 22.00
CA ASP A 248 -11.25 -27.61 21.85
C ASP A 248 -10.89 -27.01 20.47
N VAL A 249 -11.91 -26.59 19.71
CA VAL A 249 -11.74 -25.96 18.39
C VAL A 249 -11.40 -24.47 18.56
N HIS A 250 -10.39 -23.99 17.81
CA HIS A 250 -9.92 -22.60 17.82
C HIS A 250 -9.19 -22.22 16.51
N THR A 251 -9.02 -20.93 16.22
CA THR A 251 -8.28 -20.44 15.03
C THR A 251 -7.04 -19.59 15.41
N ASN A 252 -6.54 -19.77 16.63
CA ASN A 252 -5.41 -19.01 17.17
C ASN A 252 -4.11 -19.15 16.35
N THR A 253 -3.90 -20.29 15.69
CA THR A 253 -2.66 -20.56 14.94
C THR A 253 -2.63 -19.73 13.66
N ILE A 254 -3.75 -19.66 12.95
CA ILE A 254 -3.88 -18.84 11.75
C ILE A 254 -3.85 -17.34 12.07
N GLU A 255 -4.49 -16.92 13.17
CA GLU A 255 -4.41 -15.53 13.66
C GLU A 255 -2.97 -15.10 14.00
N ALA A 256 -2.24 -15.95 14.74
CA ALA A 256 -0.83 -15.71 15.05
C ALA A 256 0.02 -15.69 13.77
N THR A 257 -0.28 -16.57 12.82
CA THR A 257 0.39 -16.61 11.52
C THR A 257 0.19 -15.32 10.74
N TRP A 258 -1.02 -14.74 10.73
CA TRP A 258 -1.25 -13.45 10.07
C TRP A 258 -0.41 -12.32 10.62
N ARG A 259 -0.16 -12.30 11.94
CA ARG A 259 0.72 -11.32 12.57
C ARG A 259 2.13 -11.40 12.00
N VAL A 260 2.67 -12.62 11.90
CA VAL A 260 4.01 -12.88 11.36
C VAL A 260 4.10 -12.51 9.87
N VAL A 261 3.14 -12.97 9.06
CA VAL A 261 3.12 -12.68 7.62
C VAL A 261 3.03 -11.17 7.36
N LYS A 262 2.18 -10.44 8.09
CA LYS A 262 2.06 -8.98 7.95
C LYS A 262 3.29 -8.21 8.42
N ALA A 263 4.04 -8.74 9.37
CA ALA A 263 5.31 -8.16 9.80
C ALA A 263 6.42 -8.39 8.77
N PHE A 264 6.43 -9.57 8.13
CA PHE A 264 7.38 -9.92 7.10
C PHE A 264 7.17 -9.13 5.81
N VAL A 265 5.93 -9.04 5.31
CA VAL A 265 5.66 -8.40 4.03
C VAL A 265 5.79 -6.88 4.15
N PRO A 266 6.65 -6.22 3.34
CA PRO A 266 6.78 -4.77 3.38
C PRO A 266 5.45 -4.07 3.08
N ARG A 267 5.01 -3.15 3.95
CA ARG A 267 3.74 -2.41 3.80
C ARG A 267 3.56 -1.73 2.44
N ARG A 268 4.67 -1.36 1.77
CA ARG A 268 4.66 -0.76 0.43
C ARG A 268 4.18 -1.70 -0.69
N ARG A 269 4.09 -3.01 -0.42
CA ARG A 269 3.60 -4.04 -1.35
C ARG A 269 2.13 -4.39 -1.12
N PHE A 270 1.49 -3.89 -0.06
CA PHE A 270 0.08 -4.15 0.21
C PHE A 270 -0.78 -3.52 -0.88
N GLY A 271 -1.77 -4.26 -1.40
CA GLY A 271 -2.66 -3.80 -2.47
C GLY A 271 -1.99 -3.66 -3.85
N LYS A 272 -0.81 -4.24 -4.05
CA LYS A 272 -0.13 -4.30 -5.35
C LYS A 272 -0.14 -5.72 -5.90
N ASP A 273 -0.01 -5.87 -7.21
CA ASP A 273 0.13 -7.17 -7.88
C ASP A 273 1.37 -7.96 -7.42
N THR A 274 2.34 -7.27 -6.82
CA THR A 274 3.56 -7.89 -6.24
C THR A 274 3.37 -8.47 -4.83
N LEU A 275 2.17 -8.37 -4.25
CA LEU A 275 1.86 -8.91 -2.93
C LEU A 275 2.02 -10.44 -2.92
N GLN A 276 1.52 -11.13 -3.95
CA GLN A 276 1.58 -12.60 -4.01
C GLN A 276 3.01 -13.13 -3.92
N GLN A 277 3.96 -12.51 -4.63
CA GLN A 277 5.38 -12.91 -4.56
C GLN A 277 5.99 -12.77 -3.16
N SER A 278 5.47 -11.84 -2.35
CA SER A 278 5.94 -11.67 -0.96
C SER A 278 5.31 -12.71 -0.01
N LEU A 279 4.07 -13.13 -0.29
CA LEU A 279 3.42 -14.22 0.42
C LEU A 279 4.08 -15.57 0.07
N ASP A 280 4.38 -15.77 -1.20
CA ASP A 280 5.15 -16.92 -1.69
C ASP A 280 6.53 -16.99 -1.03
N GLU A 281 7.20 -15.85 -0.85
CA GLU A 281 8.45 -15.77 -0.08
C GLU A 281 8.25 -16.19 1.40
N CYS A 282 7.18 -15.73 2.06
CA CYS A 282 6.86 -16.14 3.43
C CYS A 282 6.67 -17.65 3.53
N GLU A 283 5.88 -18.20 2.61
CA GLU A 283 5.55 -19.62 2.57
C GLU A 283 6.79 -20.47 2.33
N TRP A 284 7.56 -20.14 1.31
CA TRP A 284 8.76 -20.89 0.96
C TRP A 284 9.82 -20.87 2.08
N ARG A 285 9.99 -19.72 2.76
CA ARG A 285 10.92 -19.64 3.91
C ARG A 285 10.47 -20.49 5.10
N ARG A 286 9.16 -20.70 5.28
CA ARG A 286 8.63 -21.59 6.32
C ARG A 286 8.81 -23.06 5.95
N GLU A 287 8.62 -23.39 4.67
CA GLU A 287 8.84 -24.75 4.16
C GLU A 287 10.29 -25.20 4.31
N PHE A 288 11.24 -24.29 4.12
CA PHE A 288 12.68 -24.57 4.13
C PHE A 288 13.43 -23.92 5.30
N ASP A 289 12.79 -23.68 6.44
CA ASP A 289 13.31 -22.91 7.57
C ASP A 289 14.71 -23.35 8.06
N HIS A 290 14.98 -24.64 8.06
CA HIS A 290 16.24 -25.28 8.47
C HIS A 290 17.33 -25.27 7.39
N ASN A 291 17.00 -24.94 6.13
CA ASN A 291 17.94 -25.03 5.02
C ASN A 291 17.67 -24.02 3.88
N VAL A 292 17.29 -22.80 4.25
CA VAL A 292 16.94 -21.71 3.31
C VAL A 292 18.05 -21.44 2.29
N TRP A 293 19.32 -21.54 2.70
CA TRP A 293 20.46 -21.27 1.83
C TRP A 293 20.56 -22.27 0.67
N GLU A 294 20.60 -23.56 0.96
CA GLU A 294 20.72 -24.59 -0.08
C GLU A 294 19.43 -24.71 -0.90
N ALA A 295 18.27 -24.62 -0.25
CA ALA A 295 16.98 -24.65 -0.94
C ALA A 295 16.89 -23.55 -2.01
N PHE A 296 17.42 -22.35 -1.73
CA PHE A 296 17.39 -21.24 -2.70
C PHE A 296 18.20 -21.56 -3.95
N TRP A 297 19.39 -22.14 -3.80
CA TRP A 297 20.23 -22.50 -4.94
C TRP A 297 19.62 -23.63 -5.76
N GLU A 298 18.96 -24.61 -5.12
CA GLU A 298 18.19 -25.65 -5.82
C GLU A 298 16.96 -25.10 -6.55
N ALA A 299 16.27 -24.12 -5.96
CA ALA A 299 15.19 -23.39 -6.61
C ALA A 299 15.70 -22.60 -7.82
N ALA A 300 16.82 -21.90 -7.67
CA ALA A 300 17.46 -21.15 -8.75
C ALA A 300 17.93 -22.06 -9.88
N ARG A 301 18.47 -23.25 -9.57
CA ARG A 301 18.90 -24.24 -10.57
C ARG A 301 17.74 -24.75 -11.42
N ARG A 302 16.56 -24.89 -10.83
CA ARG A 302 15.32 -25.30 -11.53
C ARG A 302 14.63 -24.13 -12.25
N PHE A 303 15.07 -22.90 -12.05
CA PHE A 303 14.46 -21.71 -12.62
C PHE A 303 14.91 -21.47 -14.07
N THR A 304 13.95 -21.24 -14.96
CA THR A 304 14.25 -20.94 -16.37
C THR A 304 14.60 -19.47 -16.54
N PHE A 305 15.88 -19.17 -16.71
CA PHE A 305 16.35 -17.82 -17.04
C PHE A 305 16.16 -17.52 -18.53
N ARG A 306 15.48 -16.43 -18.84
CA ARG A 306 15.32 -15.98 -20.23
C ARG A 306 16.67 -15.57 -20.81
N VAL A 307 17.02 -16.09 -21.98
CA VAL A 307 18.19 -15.63 -22.75
C VAL A 307 17.86 -14.27 -23.36
N ILE A 308 18.68 -13.26 -23.06
CA ILE A 308 18.54 -11.93 -23.67
C ILE A 308 19.33 -11.95 -24.97
N ARG A 309 18.65 -11.80 -26.09
CA ARG A 309 19.28 -11.57 -27.39
C ARG A 309 19.36 -10.06 -27.60
N ARG A 310 20.57 -9.51 -27.61
CA ARG A 310 20.80 -8.12 -27.97
C ARG A 310 21.09 -8.04 -29.45
N THR A 311 20.25 -7.33 -30.18
CA THR A 311 20.55 -6.86 -31.53
C THR A 311 20.46 -5.33 -31.51
N PRO A 312 21.15 -4.61 -32.41
CA PRO A 312 21.08 -3.15 -32.45
C PRO A 312 19.63 -2.62 -32.49
N GLU A 313 18.74 -3.34 -33.18
CA GLU A 313 17.32 -3.01 -33.28
C GLU A 313 16.60 -3.18 -31.94
N VAL A 314 16.84 -4.31 -31.24
CA VAL A 314 16.26 -4.56 -29.91
C VAL A 314 16.80 -3.58 -28.88
N ASP A 315 18.09 -3.28 -28.91
CA ASP A 315 18.73 -2.36 -27.97
C ASP A 315 18.23 -0.92 -28.19
N ALA A 316 17.98 -0.50 -29.45
CA ALA A 316 17.38 0.80 -29.77
C ALA A 316 15.96 0.92 -29.21
N VAL A 317 15.11 -0.10 -29.39
CA VAL A 317 13.75 -0.14 -28.82
C VAL A 317 13.80 -0.08 -27.29
N VAL A 318 14.69 -0.85 -26.66
CA VAL A 318 14.83 -0.83 -25.19
C VAL A 318 15.36 0.53 -24.70
N HIS A 319 16.27 1.16 -25.43
CA HIS A 319 16.75 2.50 -25.10
C HIS A 319 15.62 3.53 -25.15
N GLU A 320 14.83 3.53 -26.22
CA GLU A 320 13.66 4.41 -26.35
C GLU A 320 12.64 4.13 -25.23
N GLU A 321 12.33 2.87 -24.94
CA GLU A 321 11.43 2.50 -23.86
C GLU A 321 11.95 2.97 -22.48
N ASN A 322 13.27 2.93 -22.26
CA ASN A 322 13.87 3.43 -21.03
C ASN A 322 13.78 4.95 -20.91
N LEU A 323 13.99 5.69 -22.00
CA LEU A 323 13.80 7.15 -22.03
C LEU A 323 12.34 7.51 -21.69
N TRP A 324 11.37 6.79 -22.26
CA TRP A 324 9.95 6.95 -21.92
C TRP A 324 9.67 6.64 -20.45
N LYS A 325 10.25 5.56 -19.91
CA LYS A 325 10.12 5.20 -18.48
C LYS A 325 10.74 6.25 -17.56
N GLU A 326 11.84 6.87 -17.95
CA GLU A 326 12.48 7.96 -17.21
C GLU A 326 11.60 9.21 -17.22
N ALA A 327 11.16 9.66 -18.40
CA ALA A 327 10.23 10.79 -18.53
C ALA A 327 8.93 10.56 -17.73
N ALA A 328 8.35 9.36 -17.79
CA ALA A 328 7.16 9.02 -17.02
C ALA A 328 7.40 9.05 -15.50
N ARG A 329 8.60 8.66 -15.03
CA ARG A 329 8.95 8.76 -13.61
C ARG A 329 9.07 10.20 -13.15
N GLU A 330 9.60 11.09 -13.98
CA GLU A 330 9.69 12.53 -13.68
C GLU A 330 8.31 13.16 -13.57
N VAL A 331 7.41 12.90 -14.52
CA VAL A 331 6.01 13.37 -14.45
C VAL A 331 5.34 12.89 -13.17
N VAL A 332 5.41 11.60 -12.86
CA VAL A 332 4.82 11.03 -11.63
C VAL A 332 5.48 11.60 -10.37
N ALA A 333 6.77 11.93 -10.41
CA ALA A 333 7.46 12.55 -9.29
C ALA A 333 6.95 13.98 -9.04
N GLU A 334 6.74 14.76 -10.10
CA GLU A 334 6.22 16.12 -10.00
C GLU A 334 4.74 16.12 -9.56
N GLU A 335 3.90 15.24 -10.11
CA GLU A 335 2.51 15.06 -9.63
C GLU A 335 2.46 14.72 -8.14
N LYS A 336 3.33 13.82 -7.67
CA LYS A 336 3.42 13.48 -6.23
C LYS A 336 3.89 14.65 -5.38
N LYS A 337 4.77 15.50 -5.92
CA LYS A 337 5.25 16.69 -5.23
C LYS A 337 4.13 17.72 -5.09
N GLN A 338 3.36 17.95 -6.14
CA GLN A 338 2.16 18.80 -6.13
C GLN A 338 1.12 18.29 -5.12
N LEU A 339 0.78 16.98 -5.19
CA LEU A 339 -0.14 16.35 -4.23
C LEU A 339 0.31 16.51 -2.77
N ARG A 340 1.61 16.39 -2.47
CA ARG A 340 2.12 16.60 -1.10
C ARG A 340 1.99 18.05 -0.66
N GLU A 341 2.17 18.99 -1.57
CA GLU A 341 2.02 20.42 -1.28
C GLU A 341 0.56 20.79 -1.05
N GLU A 342 -0.37 20.27 -1.86
CA GLU A 342 -1.82 20.37 -1.65
C GLU A 342 -2.23 19.76 -0.31
N GLU A 343 -1.73 18.56 0.02
CA GLU A 343 -2.00 17.92 1.32
C GLU A 343 -1.47 18.75 2.50
N ARG A 344 -0.30 19.39 2.36
CA ARG A 344 0.24 20.29 3.38
C ARG A 344 -0.69 21.50 3.59
N LYS A 345 -1.10 22.17 2.51
CA LYS A 345 -2.03 23.31 2.56
C LYS A 345 -3.35 22.93 3.21
N ALA A 346 -3.95 21.81 2.80
CA ALA A 346 -5.18 21.30 3.39
C ALA A 346 -5.05 20.99 4.90
N THR A 347 -3.87 20.54 5.34
CA THR A 347 -3.60 20.28 6.76
C THR A 347 -3.49 21.58 7.56
N GLU A 348 -2.85 22.61 7.00
CA GLU A 348 -2.78 23.95 7.60
C GLU A 348 -4.17 24.60 7.67
N GLU A 349 -4.96 24.53 6.60
CA GLU A 349 -6.35 25.00 6.58
C GLU A 349 -7.23 24.28 7.62
N ALA A 350 -7.09 22.96 7.77
CA ALA A 350 -7.81 22.20 8.77
C ALA A 350 -7.41 22.60 10.21
N LYS A 351 -6.14 22.95 10.44
CA LYS A 351 -5.67 23.45 11.73
C LYS A 351 -6.32 24.80 12.07
N LEU A 352 -6.29 25.74 11.12
CA LEU A 352 -6.95 27.05 11.27
C LEU A 352 -8.46 26.90 11.50
N PHE A 353 -9.11 25.99 10.78
CA PHE A 353 -10.53 25.71 10.96
C PHE A 353 -10.84 25.19 12.38
N ASN A 354 -10.01 24.29 12.92
CA ASN A 354 -10.19 23.78 14.28
C ASN A 354 -9.95 24.85 15.35
N GLU A 355 -8.93 25.71 15.17
CA GLU A 355 -8.68 26.85 16.05
C GLU A 355 -9.87 27.81 16.06
N TRP A 356 -10.42 28.13 14.87
CA TRP A 356 -11.62 28.95 14.75
C TRP A 356 -12.85 28.29 15.38
N LYS A 357 -13.03 26.97 15.21
CA LYS A 357 -14.13 26.21 15.83
C LYS A 357 -14.07 26.29 17.35
N PHE A 358 -12.88 26.12 17.93
CA PHE A 358 -12.70 26.20 19.38
C PHE A 358 -13.02 27.59 19.92
N ALA A 359 -12.58 28.64 19.22
CA ALA A 359 -12.92 30.02 19.58
C ALA A 359 -14.43 30.28 19.49
N ALA A 360 -15.10 29.75 18.45
CA ALA A 360 -16.55 29.88 18.30
C ALA A 360 -17.32 29.17 19.42
N GLU A 361 -16.92 27.93 19.78
CA GLU A 361 -17.51 27.18 20.91
C GLU A 361 -17.34 27.93 22.24
N PHE A 362 -16.18 28.54 22.47
CA PHE A 362 -15.93 29.34 23.67
C PHE A 362 -16.89 30.52 23.79
N VAL A 363 -17.09 31.28 22.70
CA VAL A 363 -18.01 32.44 22.68
C VAL A 363 -19.46 32.01 22.91
N VAL A 364 -19.89 30.87 22.33
CA VAL A 364 -21.25 30.35 22.55
C VAL A 364 -21.47 29.97 24.01
N ASN A 365 -20.50 29.28 24.63
CA ASN A 365 -20.59 28.92 26.04
C ASN A 365 -20.64 30.17 26.95
N GLU A 366 -19.85 31.20 26.65
CA GLU A 366 -19.84 32.44 27.42
C GLU A 366 -21.20 33.17 27.33
N GLU A 367 -21.83 33.19 26.15
CA GLU A 367 -23.18 33.74 26.00
C GLU A 367 -24.25 32.93 26.73
N GLU A 368 -24.17 31.60 26.72
CA GLU A 368 -25.11 30.75 27.45
C GLU A 368 -25.02 30.98 28.97
N GLU A 369 -23.81 31.17 29.52
CA GLU A 369 -23.62 31.50 30.94
C GLU A 369 -24.16 32.89 31.28
N LEU A 370 -23.94 33.88 30.42
CA LEU A 370 -24.52 35.23 30.59
C LEU A 370 -26.06 35.21 30.54
N GLU A 371 -26.66 34.38 29.67
CA GLU A 371 -28.13 34.25 29.61
C GLU A 371 -28.67 33.61 30.89
N LYS A 372 -28.02 32.56 31.41
CA LYS A 372 -28.40 31.96 32.71
C LYS A 372 -28.34 32.99 33.83
N GLU A 373 -27.30 33.82 33.88
CA GLU A 373 -27.18 34.88 34.89
C GLU A 373 -28.30 35.92 34.77
N ARG A 374 -28.70 36.27 33.55
CA ARG A 374 -29.83 37.18 33.28
C ARG A 374 -31.17 36.56 33.72
N ASP A 375 -31.39 35.29 33.44
CA ASP A 375 -32.59 34.56 33.85
C ASP A 375 -32.69 34.41 35.37
N GLU A 376 -31.57 34.15 36.05
CA GLU A 376 -31.51 34.14 37.51
C GLU A 376 -31.85 35.52 38.11
N LYS A 377 -31.29 36.60 37.55
CA LYS A 377 -31.62 37.97 37.98
C LYS A 377 -33.10 38.29 37.77
N ARG A 378 -33.67 37.88 36.63
CA ARG A 378 -35.11 38.03 36.34
C ARG A 378 -35.95 37.28 37.36
N LYS A 379 -35.61 36.03 37.67
CA LYS A 379 -36.32 35.22 38.66
C LYS A 379 -36.26 35.83 40.06
N ARG A 380 -35.07 36.31 40.50
CA ARG A 380 -34.94 37.02 41.79
C ARG A 380 -35.79 38.29 41.84
N ALA A 381 -35.87 39.04 40.74
CA ALA A 381 -36.72 40.23 40.66
C ALA A 381 -38.22 39.88 40.72
N GLU A 382 -38.64 38.78 40.08
CA GLU A 382 -40.01 38.26 40.16
C GLU A 382 -40.35 37.78 41.58
N ASP A 383 -39.43 37.10 42.25
CA ASP A 383 -39.57 36.65 43.65
C ASP A 383 -39.70 37.85 44.61
N LEU A 384 -38.82 38.86 44.49
CA LEU A 384 -38.91 40.13 45.23
C LEU A 384 -40.24 40.85 44.99
N HIS A 385 -40.73 40.86 43.75
CA HIS A 385 -42.01 41.48 43.41
C HIS A 385 -43.22 40.67 43.90
N SER A 386 -43.09 39.35 44.03
CA SER A 386 -44.07 38.47 44.67
C SER A 386 -44.10 38.69 46.19
N ASP A 387 -42.94 38.78 46.84
CA ASP A 387 -42.83 39.01 48.28
C ASP A 387 -43.33 40.41 48.67
N ALA A 388 -43.05 41.43 47.86
CA ALA A 388 -43.60 42.77 48.03
C ALA A 388 -45.14 42.81 47.89
N ARG A 389 -45.75 41.84 47.20
CA ARG A 389 -47.22 41.69 47.09
C ARG A 389 -47.84 40.90 48.25
N ARG A 390 -47.05 40.12 49.00
CA ARG A 390 -47.53 39.36 50.18
C ARG A 390 -47.68 40.21 51.45
N TYR A 391 -47.07 41.39 51.51
CA TYR A 391 -47.17 42.27 52.66
C TYR A 391 -47.61 43.68 52.24
N PRO A 392 -48.87 44.09 52.47
CA PRO A 392 -49.26 45.49 52.38
C PRO A 392 -48.64 46.26 53.55
N CYS A 393 -48.10 47.44 53.22
CA CYS A 393 -47.44 48.42 54.09
C CYS A 393 -47.86 48.39 55.58
N GLY A 394 -46.86 48.28 56.47
CA GLY A 394 -47.04 48.59 57.88
C GLY A 394 -45.77 48.40 58.71
N THR A 395 -45.10 49.52 58.99
CA THR A 395 -44.07 49.76 60.03
C THR A 395 -42.61 49.78 59.58
N VAL A 396 -42.08 51.00 59.56
CA VAL A 396 -40.68 51.38 59.46
C VAL A 396 -39.90 50.77 60.62
N LEU A 397 -38.83 50.03 60.31
CA LEU A 397 -37.74 49.75 61.25
C LEU A 397 -36.43 50.13 60.54
N GLU A 398 -35.61 50.91 61.23
CA GLU A 398 -34.35 51.47 60.74
C GLU A 398 -33.41 50.38 60.18
N PRO A 399 -32.66 50.65 59.08
CA PRO A 399 -31.63 49.74 58.63
C PRO A 399 -30.44 49.75 59.60
N ALA A 400 -30.09 48.58 60.12
CA ALA A 400 -28.86 48.35 60.87
C ALA A 400 -27.62 48.69 60.00
N PRO A 401 -26.56 49.29 60.57
CA PRO A 401 -25.40 49.74 59.81
C PRO A 401 -24.59 48.55 59.26
N LEU A 402 -24.16 48.67 58.00
CA LEU A 402 -23.32 47.69 57.32
C LEU A 402 -21.96 47.52 58.03
N PRO A 403 -21.41 46.31 58.16
CA PRO A 403 -20.05 46.10 58.61
C PRO A 403 -19.05 46.67 57.57
N PRO A 404 -17.91 47.23 58.01
CA PRO A 404 -16.96 47.89 57.13
C PRO A 404 -16.30 46.91 56.15
N LEU A 405 -16.20 47.35 54.90
CA LEU A 405 -15.44 46.73 53.82
C LEU A 405 -13.97 46.53 54.24
N SER A 406 -13.48 45.29 54.13
CA SER A 406 -12.04 45.01 54.22
C SER A 406 -11.33 45.63 53.00
N PRO A 407 -10.20 46.33 53.18
CA PRO A 407 -9.48 46.93 52.05
C PRO A 407 -8.84 45.86 51.16
N SER A 408 -8.99 46.05 49.85
CA SER A 408 -8.34 45.26 48.80
C SER A 408 -6.82 45.30 48.93
N PRO A 409 -6.09 44.20 48.66
CA PRO A 409 -4.64 44.24 48.54
C PRO A 409 -4.20 45.08 47.33
N PRO A 410 -3.01 45.71 47.39
CA PRO A 410 -2.51 46.65 46.38
C PRO A 410 -2.21 45.97 45.03
N PRO A 411 -2.19 46.75 43.92
CA PRO A 411 -2.01 46.21 42.57
C PRO A 411 -0.61 45.64 42.41
N GLN A 412 -0.50 44.35 42.06
CA GLN A 412 0.76 43.84 41.52
C GLN A 412 0.97 44.40 40.11
N VAL A 413 2.19 44.91 39.93
CA VAL A 413 2.71 45.57 38.75
C VAL A 413 2.56 44.68 37.52
N LYS A 414 1.82 45.20 36.54
CA LYS A 414 1.78 44.72 35.16
C LYS A 414 3.21 44.72 34.60
N SER A 415 3.76 43.55 34.32
CA SER A 415 4.83 43.45 33.33
C SER A 415 4.20 43.55 31.95
N THR A 416 4.39 44.71 31.36
CA THR A 416 4.18 45.05 29.96
C THR A 416 4.78 43.98 29.05
N ILE A 417 3.95 43.29 28.28
CA ILE A 417 4.15 42.87 26.88
C ILE A 417 2.74 42.49 26.37
N GLU A 418 2.42 42.97 25.17
CA GLU A 418 1.18 42.71 24.40
C GLU A 418 -0.06 43.58 24.68
N SER A 419 0.13 44.91 24.69
CA SER A 419 -0.91 45.85 24.25
C SER A 419 -0.75 46.17 22.75
N SER A 420 -1.16 45.26 21.86
CA SER A 420 -1.43 45.64 20.46
C SER A 420 -2.34 44.68 19.67
N ALA A 421 -2.79 43.55 20.24
CA ALA A 421 -3.63 42.60 19.50
C ALA A 421 -4.95 42.21 20.20
N MET A 422 -5.37 42.92 21.26
CA MET A 422 -6.63 42.66 21.99
C MET A 422 -7.58 43.87 21.99
N THR A 423 -7.61 44.66 20.91
CA THR A 423 -8.58 45.78 20.80
C THR A 423 -9.28 45.84 19.45
N THR A 424 -9.50 44.69 18.80
CA THR A 424 -10.42 44.64 17.65
C THR A 424 -11.11 43.28 17.49
N ILE A 425 -11.75 42.75 18.53
CA ILE A 425 -12.93 41.89 18.34
C ILE A 425 -13.92 42.21 19.47
N THR A 426 -14.65 43.29 19.33
CA THR A 426 -15.99 43.41 19.90
C THR A 426 -16.89 43.80 18.75
N GLN A 427 -18.03 43.12 18.63
CA GLN A 427 -18.93 43.05 17.48
C GLN A 427 -18.53 42.01 16.43
N VAL A 428 -18.77 40.72 16.75
CA VAL A 428 -19.12 39.76 15.71
C VAL A 428 -20.58 40.06 15.30
N PRO A 429 -20.85 40.56 14.08
CA PRO A 429 -22.20 40.94 13.68
C PRO A 429 -23.14 39.72 13.64
N LYS A 430 -24.43 39.90 13.95
CA LYS A 430 -25.48 38.87 13.82
C LYS A 430 -25.43 38.10 12.48
N GLN A 431 -25.01 38.78 11.41
CA GLN A 431 -24.81 38.22 10.07
C GLN A 431 -23.80 37.05 10.02
N LEU A 432 -22.79 37.03 10.90
CA LEU A 432 -21.78 35.96 10.97
C LEU A 432 -22.32 34.68 11.64
N ARG A 433 -23.33 34.80 12.52
CA ARG A 433 -24.01 33.65 13.14
C ARG A 433 -25.04 33.01 12.21
N GLU A 434 -25.72 33.82 11.40
CA GLU A 434 -26.66 33.35 10.38
C GLU A 434 -25.93 32.68 9.21
N THR A 435 -24.81 33.25 8.75
CA THR A 435 -23.97 32.63 7.70
C THR A 435 -23.32 31.33 8.15
N TYR A 436 -23.00 31.16 9.44
CA TYR A 436 -22.55 29.88 10.00
C TYR A 436 -23.68 28.84 10.00
N ARG A 437 -24.89 29.20 10.45
CA ARG A 437 -26.07 28.30 10.43
C ARG A 437 -26.50 27.91 9.01
N GLU A 438 -26.37 28.80 8.04
CA GLU A 438 -26.63 28.50 6.63
C GLU A 438 -25.55 27.61 6.01
N ARG A 439 -24.26 27.86 6.29
CA ARG A 439 -23.16 26.99 5.82
C ARG A 439 -23.18 25.61 6.46
N GLU A 440 -23.60 25.49 7.72
CA GLU A 440 -23.76 24.21 8.41
C GLU A 440 -24.97 23.44 7.88
N LYS A 441 -26.07 24.12 7.53
CA LYS A 441 -27.21 23.51 6.82
C LYS A 441 -26.83 23.03 5.40
N MET A 442 -26.03 23.79 4.65
CA MET A 442 -25.52 23.34 3.34
C MET A 442 -24.57 22.14 3.47
N ARG A 443 -23.69 22.13 4.49
CA ARG A 443 -22.75 21.02 4.74
C ARG A 443 -23.44 19.74 5.19
N LEU A 444 -24.55 19.85 5.93
CA LEU A 444 -25.38 18.70 6.34
C LEU A 444 -26.28 18.19 5.21
N ALA A 445 -26.68 19.04 4.26
CA ALA A 445 -27.38 18.63 3.04
C ALA A 445 -26.46 17.85 2.07
N ASP A 446 -25.18 18.20 1.97
CA ASP A 446 -24.19 17.49 1.13
C ASP A 446 -23.78 16.11 1.66
N ILE A 447 -24.06 15.81 2.93
CA ILE A 447 -23.75 14.49 3.54
C ILE A 447 -24.89 13.46 3.26
N GLY A 448 -26.04 13.91 2.73
CA GLY A 448 -27.21 13.08 2.45
C GLY A 448 -27.48 12.72 0.98
N GLY A 449 -26.65 13.13 0.02
CA GLY A 449 -26.90 12.92 -1.42
C GLY A 449 -26.14 11.72 -2.01
N GLU A 450 -26.89 10.76 -2.56
CA GLU A 450 -26.37 9.70 -3.44
C GLU A 450 -25.58 10.28 -4.63
N VAL A 451 -24.37 9.78 -4.84
CA VAL A 451 -23.62 10.01 -6.08
C VAL A 451 -23.96 8.88 -7.05
N ILE A 452 -25.03 9.07 -7.84
CA ILE A 452 -25.18 8.43 -9.14
C ILE A 452 -24.38 9.30 -10.13
N ARG A 453 -23.29 8.75 -10.69
CA ARG A 453 -22.60 9.38 -11.83
C ARG A 453 -23.30 8.94 -13.11
N GLU A 454 -24.23 9.74 -13.62
CA GLU A 454 -24.55 9.68 -15.04
C GLU A 454 -23.43 10.37 -15.82
N VAL A 455 -22.85 9.62 -16.76
CA VAL A 455 -21.89 10.12 -17.74
C VAL A 455 -22.69 10.88 -18.80
N PRO A 456 -22.36 12.14 -19.14
CA PRO A 456 -23.04 12.85 -20.22
C PRO A 456 -22.96 12.03 -21.51
N GLU A 457 -24.09 11.75 -22.18
CA GLU A 457 -24.15 10.98 -23.44
C GLU A 457 -23.23 11.53 -24.54
N GLN A 458 -22.90 12.82 -24.47
CA GLN A 458 -21.95 13.49 -25.37
C GLN A 458 -20.51 12.94 -25.24
N LEU A 459 -20.11 12.45 -24.06
CA LEU A 459 -18.79 11.84 -23.83
C LEU A 459 -18.76 10.36 -24.26
N LEU A 460 -19.88 9.64 -24.15
CA LEU A 460 -20.02 8.25 -24.61
C LEU A 460 -20.01 8.14 -26.15
N ASN A 461 -20.45 9.18 -26.86
CA ASN A 461 -20.37 9.23 -28.32
C ASN A 461 -18.97 9.56 -28.87
N LEU A 462 -18.10 10.17 -28.05
CA LEU A 462 -16.68 10.38 -28.39
C LEU A 462 -15.83 9.09 -28.28
N ILE A 463 -16.25 8.15 -27.43
CA ILE A 463 -15.52 6.88 -27.21
C ILE A 463 -15.92 5.81 -28.24
N LYS A 464 -17.03 5.99 -28.97
CA LYS A 464 -17.57 4.99 -29.91
C LYS A 464 -17.18 5.17 -31.38
N GLN A 465 -16.27 6.09 -31.74
CA GLN A 465 -15.84 6.17 -33.15
C GLN A 465 -14.83 5.06 -33.51
N PRO A 466 -15.09 4.28 -34.58
CA PRO A 466 -14.19 3.23 -35.03
C PRO A 466 -12.90 3.79 -35.63
N LYS A 467 -11.80 3.08 -35.35
CA LYS A 467 -10.42 3.31 -35.80
C LYS A 467 -10.32 3.89 -37.22
N ILE A 468 -9.77 5.09 -37.35
CA ILE A 468 -9.26 5.61 -38.62
C ILE A 468 -7.80 5.17 -38.77
N SER A 469 -7.47 4.57 -39.91
CA SER A 469 -6.15 4.04 -40.27
C SER A 469 -5.07 5.13 -40.36
N PRO A 470 -3.78 4.78 -40.23
CA PRO A 470 -2.65 5.73 -40.19
C PRO A 470 -2.29 6.37 -41.55
N ALA A 471 -3.26 6.87 -42.30
CA ALA A 471 -3.06 7.49 -43.63
C ALA A 471 -3.59 8.92 -43.76
N THR A 472 -4.15 9.54 -42.71
CA THR A 472 -4.82 10.86 -42.83
C THR A 472 -4.25 11.93 -41.88
N LEU A 473 -2.95 11.89 -41.56
CA LEU A 473 -2.27 12.92 -40.76
C LEU A 473 -1.38 13.88 -41.60
N GLN A 474 -1.68 14.03 -42.89
CA GLN A 474 -1.13 15.10 -43.71
C GLN A 474 -2.27 15.96 -44.23
N THR A 475 -2.66 16.96 -43.44
CA THR A 475 -3.22 18.27 -43.83
C THR A 475 -3.99 18.83 -42.64
N LEU A 476 -3.51 19.94 -42.06
CA LEU A 476 -4.26 21.14 -41.63
C LEU A 476 -3.37 22.01 -40.70
N PRO A 477 -3.55 23.34 -40.69
CA PRO A 477 -2.48 24.33 -40.48
C PRO A 477 -2.41 24.91 -39.05
N PRO A 478 -1.31 25.63 -38.71
CA PRO A 478 -1.08 26.15 -37.36
C PRO A 478 -1.68 27.54 -37.21
N ALA A 479 -2.59 27.74 -36.26
CA ALA A 479 -2.87 29.08 -35.75
C ALA A 479 -3.50 29.07 -34.35
N ILE A 480 -3.05 30.04 -33.55
CA ILE A 480 -3.64 30.59 -32.32
C ILE A 480 -3.21 29.89 -31.01
N LEU A 481 -1.94 30.11 -30.67
CA LEU A 481 -1.47 30.26 -29.30
C LEU A 481 -1.72 31.71 -28.85
N SER A 482 -2.56 31.94 -27.84
CA SER A 482 -2.41 32.98 -26.79
C SER A 482 -3.54 32.89 -25.75
N PRO A 483 -3.26 33.02 -24.43
CA PRO A 483 -4.28 33.02 -23.38
C PRO A 483 -4.90 34.43 -23.17
N PRO A 484 -6.16 34.54 -22.73
CA PRO A 484 -6.78 35.83 -22.43
C PRO A 484 -6.37 36.39 -21.04
N PRO A 485 -6.38 37.72 -20.84
CA PRO A 485 -6.01 38.36 -19.57
C PRO A 485 -7.16 38.34 -18.53
N PRO A 486 -6.87 38.55 -17.23
CA PRO A 486 -7.86 38.44 -16.16
C PRO A 486 -8.73 39.71 -16.02
N PRO A 487 -9.98 39.60 -15.53
CA PRO A 487 -10.90 40.73 -15.41
C PRO A 487 -10.71 41.53 -14.11
N THR A 488 -10.85 42.85 -14.21
CA THR A 488 -10.87 43.84 -13.12
C THR A 488 -12.30 44.19 -12.67
N LEU A 489 -12.43 44.59 -11.40
CA LEU A 489 -13.67 44.94 -10.70
C LEU A 489 -14.12 46.39 -10.95
N SER A 490 -15.38 46.58 -11.37
CA SER A 490 -16.21 47.78 -11.08
C SER A 490 -17.71 47.54 -11.38
N THR A 491 -18.56 47.80 -10.39
CA THR A 491 -20.05 47.78 -10.30
C THR A 491 -20.80 48.80 -11.20
N PRO A 492 -22.16 48.92 -11.24
CA PRO A 492 -23.26 48.20 -10.53
C PRO A 492 -24.51 47.78 -11.37
N TRP A 493 -25.33 46.92 -10.74
CA TRP A 493 -26.79 46.67 -10.86
C TRP A 493 -27.62 47.41 -11.94
N SER A 494 -28.33 46.64 -12.77
CA SER A 494 -29.77 46.86 -13.06
C SER A 494 -30.34 45.78 -14.01
N HIS A 495 -31.59 45.40 -13.75
CA HIS A 495 -32.53 44.64 -14.60
C HIS A 495 -32.53 43.10 -14.54
N LEU A 496 -33.34 42.57 -13.62
CA LEU A 496 -34.11 41.33 -13.79
C LEU A 496 -35.29 41.56 -14.77
N PRO A 497 -35.71 40.52 -15.51
CA PRO A 497 -37.14 40.16 -15.56
C PRO A 497 -37.40 38.67 -15.18
N PRO A 498 -38.66 38.30 -14.92
CA PRO A 498 -39.01 37.33 -13.88
C PRO A 498 -39.29 35.90 -14.37
N MET A 499 -39.39 35.02 -13.36
CA MET A 499 -39.78 33.61 -13.36
C MET A 499 -40.94 33.23 -14.29
N GLN A 500 -40.82 32.07 -14.94
CA GLN A 500 -41.95 31.22 -15.32
C GLN A 500 -41.81 29.82 -14.73
N GLN A 501 -42.94 29.32 -14.22
CA GLN A 501 -43.16 28.07 -13.48
C GLN A 501 -43.09 26.80 -14.36
N PRO A 502 -43.01 25.60 -13.75
CA PRO A 502 -42.66 24.36 -14.44
C PRO A 502 -43.89 23.59 -14.94
N PRO A 503 -43.77 22.74 -15.97
CA PRO A 503 -44.77 21.71 -16.23
C PRO A 503 -44.42 20.39 -15.52
N SER A 504 -45.38 20.05 -14.66
CA SER A 504 -45.82 18.78 -14.10
C SER A 504 -45.55 17.45 -14.86
N LYS A 505 -45.22 16.44 -14.05
CA LYS A 505 -45.69 15.04 -14.02
C LYS A 505 -45.99 14.35 -15.37
N VAL A 506 -45.23 13.29 -15.67
CA VAL A 506 -45.78 12.08 -16.30
C VAL A 506 -45.34 10.84 -15.53
N VAL A 507 -46.33 9.97 -15.36
CA VAL A 507 -46.43 8.76 -14.56
C VAL A 507 -45.74 7.58 -15.25
N LEU A 508 -45.07 6.75 -14.46
CA LEU A 508 -44.61 5.40 -14.81
C LEU A 508 -45.79 4.52 -15.25
N GLN A 509 -45.66 3.85 -16.40
CA GLN A 509 -46.29 2.55 -16.61
C GLN A 509 -45.31 1.59 -17.27
N THR A 510 -45.11 0.49 -16.55
CA THR A 510 -44.63 -0.83 -16.94
C THR A 510 -44.97 -1.27 -18.36
N LEU A 511 -43.98 -1.86 -19.04
CA LEU A 511 -44.00 -3.25 -19.49
C LEU A 511 -42.56 -3.76 -19.72
#